data_AF-A0A2S9SJS8-F1
#
_entry.id   AF-A0A2S9SJS8-F1
#
_cell.length_a   1.000
_cell.length_b   1.000
_cell.length_c   1.000
_cell.angle_alpha   90.00
_cell.angle_beta   90.00
_cell.angle_gamma   90.00
#
_symmetry.space_group_name_H-M   'P 1'
#
loop_
_entity.id
_entity.type
_entity.pdbx_description
1 polymer ?
#
loop_
_entity_poly.entity_id
_entity_poly.type
_entity_poly.pdbx_seq_one_letter_code
_entity_poly.pdbx_strand_id
1 'polypeptide(L)'
;PATPSTMGKEMANVAYRLERQFKQIMAVEILGKINGAVGNYNAHVSAYPEVDWHQFSEEFVTSLGLNWNPYTTQIEPHDYIAELFYAMARFNTILIDFDRDVWGYISLGHFKQRTVAGEIGSSTMPHKVNPIDFENSEGNLGLANAVFQHLASKLPIPRWQR
;
A
#
# COMPACT_ATOMS: atom_id res chain seq x y z
N PRO A 1 -4.64 -34.43 5.33
CA PRO A 1 -5.57 -34.43 6.48
C PRO A 1 -4.85 -33.99 7.76
N ALA A 2 -5.47 -33.13 8.57
CA ALA A 2 -4.94 -32.60 9.84
C ALA A 2 -6.09 -32.46 10.85
N THR A 3 -5.81 -31.90 12.04
CA THR A 3 -6.82 -31.66 13.07
C THR A 3 -7.92 -30.72 12.55
N PRO A 4 -9.21 -31.01 12.83
CA PRO A 4 -10.32 -30.15 12.40
C PRO A 4 -10.24 -28.71 12.92
N SER A 5 -10.78 -27.79 12.11
CA SER A 5 -11.06 -26.37 12.44
C SER A 5 -12.49 -26.03 11.98
N THR A 6 -12.87 -24.75 12.02
CA THR A 6 -14.14 -24.25 11.45
C THR A 6 -13.89 -23.16 10.42
N MET A 7 -14.77 -23.06 9.42
CA MET A 7 -14.61 -22.06 8.35
C MET A 7 -14.57 -20.63 8.90
N GLY A 8 -15.44 -20.30 9.86
CA GLY A 8 -15.43 -18.97 10.50
C GLY A 8 -14.12 -18.66 11.22
N LYS A 9 -13.46 -19.67 11.80
CA LYS A 9 -12.17 -19.49 12.47
C LYS A 9 -11.03 -19.22 11.48
N GLU A 10 -11.06 -19.82 10.30
CA GLU A 10 -10.08 -19.51 9.24
C GLU A 10 -10.29 -18.12 8.64
N MET A 11 -11.54 -17.69 8.45
CA MET A 11 -11.83 -16.30 8.03
C MET A 11 -11.36 -15.28 9.09
N ALA A 12 -11.53 -15.58 10.37
CA ALA A 12 -11.08 -14.71 11.47
C ALA A 12 -9.55 -14.54 11.52
N ASN A 13 -8.78 -15.58 11.16
CA ASN A 13 -7.32 -15.50 11.05
C ASN A 13 -6.89 -14.43 10.04
N VAL A 14 -7.54 -14.42 8.87
CA VAL A 14 -7.26 -13.46 7.79
C VAL A 14 -7.67 -12.06 8.22
N ALA A 15 -8.89 -11.89 8.73
CA ALA A 15 -9.40 -10.59 9.19
C ALA A 15 -8.47 -9.95 10.23
N TYR A 16 -8.01 -10.72 11.21
CA TYR A 16 -7.09 -10.23 12.23
C TYR A 16 -5.72 -9.82 11.66
N ARG A 17 -5.19 -10.58 10.67
CA ARG A 17 -3.94 -10.22 9.97
C ARG A 17 -4.11 -8.91 9.18
N LEU A 18 -5.22 -8.74 8.48
CA LEU A 18 -5.53 -7.53 7.71
C LEU A 18 -5.71 -6.31 8.63
N GLU A 19 -6.42 -6.45 9.76
CA GLU A 19 -6.59 -5.36 10.73
C GLU A 19 -5.24 -4.86 11.27
N ARG A 20 -4.29 -5.76 11.53
CA ARG A 20 -2.93 -5.37 11.93
C ARG A 20 -2.22 -4.53 10.87
N GLN A 21 -2.35 -4.88 9.59
CA GLN A 21 -1.73 -4.10 8.53
C GLN A 21 -2.48 -2.78 8.29
N PHE A 22 -3.81 -2.77 8.42
CA PHE A 22 -4.61 -1.55 8.37
C PHE A 22 -4.13 -0.52 9.40
N LYS A 23 -3.94 -0.94 10.66
CA LYS A 23 -3.41 -0.05 11.71
C LYS A 23 -2.02 0.49 11.37
N GLN A 24 -1.16 -0.31 10.75
CA GLN A 24 0.17 0.13 10.33
C GLN A 24 0.12 1.11 9.16
N ILE A 25 -0.71 0.85 8.14
CA ILE A 25 -0.90 1.75 7.00
C ILE A 25 -1.40 3.12 7.49
N MET A 26 -2.40 3.12 8.38
CA MET A 26 -2.96 4.36 8.95
C MET A 26 -1.98 5.10 9.86
N ALA A 27 -0.92 4.45 10.34
CA ALA A 27 0.09 5.05 11.20
C ALA A 27 1.29 5.59 10.43
N VAL A 28 1.38 5.39 9.10
CA VAL A 28 2.45 5.96 8.29
C VAL A 28 2.28 7.47 8.22
N GLU A 29 3.32 8.21 8.59
CA GLU A 29 3.34 9.66 8.48
C GLU A 29 3.43 10.07 7.01
N ILE A 30 2.66 11.08 6.60
CA ILE A 30 2.75 11.61 5.24
C ILE A 30 3.55 12.91 5.31
N LEU A 31 4.83 12.82 4.95
CA LEU A 31 5.78 13.92 5.13
C LEU A 31 5.73 14.95 3.99
N GLY A 32 5.83 16.22 4.35
CA GLY A 32 6.00 17.35 3.45
C GLY A 32 7.15 18.26 3.87
N LYS A 33 7.69 19.04 2.93
CA LYS A 33 8.82 19.95 3.19
C LYS A 33 8.75 21.21 2.34
N ILE A 34 9.29 22.34 2.84
CA ILE A 34 9.52 23.56 2.05
C ILE A 34 10.73 24.34 2.57
N ASN A 35 11.92 24.09 2.02
CA ASN A 35 13.18 24.67 2.49
C ASN A 35 14.13 25.11 1.36
N GLY A 36 13.55 25.43 0.20
CA GLY A 36 14.27 26.01 -0.94
C GLY A 36 15.14 25.02 -1.73
N ALA A 37 16.09 25.57 -2.49
CA ALA A 37 16.81 24.84 -3.54
C ALA A 37 17.59 23.60 -3.06
N VAL A 38 18.17 23.66 -1.86
CA VAL A 38 19.04 22.61 -1.31
C VAL A 38 18.80 22.34 0.19
N GLY A 39 17.66 22.77 0.73
CA GLY A 39 17.30 22.49 2.13
C GLY A 39 17.59 23.58 3.16
N ASN A 40 18.18 24.71 2.74
CA ASN A 40 18.77 25.70 3.67
C ASN A 40 18.13 27.10 3.61
N TYR A 41 16.99 27.26 2.94
CA TYR A 41 16.30 28.56 2.85
C TYR A 41 17.10 29.71 2.19
N ASN A 42 18.25 29.45 1.56
CA ASN A 42 19.20 30.48 1.04
C ASN A 42 18.54 31.69 0.35
N ALA A 43 17.64 31.44 -0.60
CA ALA A 43 16.97 32.51 -1.35
C ALA A 43 16.01 33.33 -0.46
N HIS A 44 15.32 32.67 0.47
CA HIS A 44 14.39 33.30 1.39
C HIS A 44 15.12 34.22 2.36
N VAL A 45 16.17 33.70 3.01
CA VAL A 45 17.03 34.45 3.94
C VAL A 45 17.76 35.60 3.22
N SER A 46 18.14 35.42 1.94
CA SER A 46 18.77 36.48 1.16
C SER A 46 17.83 37.66 0.88
N ALA A 47 16.52 37.43 0.75
CA ALA A 47 15.54 38.47 0.45
C ALA A 47 14.94 39.08 1.72
N TYR A 48 14.72 38.24 2.74
CA TYR A 48 14.06 38.58 4.00
C TYR A 48 14.79 37.90 5.17
N PRO A 49 15.95 38.43 5.60
CA PRO A 49 16.75 37.84 6.67
C PRO A 49 16.10 37.90 8.06
N GLU A 50 15.11 38.76 8.25
CA GLU A 50 14.39 38.97 9.50
C GLU A 50 13.25 37.97 9.76
N VAL A 51 12.84 37.20 8.74
CA VAL A 51 11.75 36.22 8.84
C VAL A 51 12.31 34.87 9.29
N ASP A 52 11.67 34.26 10.29
CA ASP A 52 11.96 32.87 10.66
C ASP A 52 11.34 31.90 9.64
N TRP A 53 12.13 31.61 8.60
CA TRP A 53 11.72 30.72 7.52
C TRP A 53 11.59 29.26 7.95
N HIS A 54 12.22 28.86 9.06
CA HIS A 54 12.09 27.50 9.59
C HIS A 54 10.71 27.32 10.23
N GLN A 55 10.29 28.29 11.07
CA GLN A 55 8.94 28.33 11.61
C GLN A 55 7.87 28.43 10.51
N PHE A 56 8.07 29.33 9.54
CA PHE A 56 7.14 29.49 8.41
C PHE A 56 6.96 28.18 7.62
N SER A 57 8.05 27.42 7.43
CA SER A 57 8.03 26.13 6.73
C SER A 57 7.17 25.09 7.44
N GLU A 58 7.31 24.98 8.77
CA GLU A 58 6.50 24.08 9.59
C GLU A 58 5.02 24.46 9.54
N GLU A 59 4.71 25.73 9.79
CA GLU A 59 3.34 26.25 9.77
C GLU A 59 2.68 26.03 8.41
N PHE A 60 3.41 26.29 7.32
CA PHE A 60 2.89 26.08 5.97
C PHE A 60 2.61 24.60 5.70
N VAL A 61 3.56 23.70 5.96
CA VAL A 61 3.38 22.26 5.68
C VAL A 61 2.26 21.67 6.53
N THR A 62 2.21 22.01 7.82
CA THR A 62 1.16 21.53 8.73
C THR A 62 -0.21 22.12 8.39
N SER A 63 -0.29 23.34 7.84
CA SER A 63 -1.55 23.91 7.34
C SER A 63 -2.16 23.11 6.17
N LEU A 64 -1.36 22.33 5.46
CA LEU A 64 -1.80 21.42 4.40
C LEU A 64 -2.26 20.04 4.93
N GLY A 65 -2.19 19.82 6.25
CA GLY A 65 -2.52 18.54 6.88
C GLY A 65 -1.42 17.49 6.73
N LEU A 66 -0.17 17.91 6.47
CA LEU A 66 0.99 17.02 6.33
C LEU A 66 1.84 17.04 7.60
N ASN A 67 2.56 15.94 7.85
CA ASN A 67 3.64 15.90 8.83
C ASN A 67 4.85 16.64 8.26
N TRP A 68 5.55 17.44 9.06
CA TRP A 68 6.65 18.26 8.57
C TRP A 68 7.99 17.53 8.61
N ASN A 69 8.74 17.60 7.52
CA ASN A 69 10.13 17.12 7.42
C ASN A 69 11.10 18.32 7.34
N PRO A 70 11.75 18.70 8.47
CA PRO A 70 12.63 19.87 8.51
C PRO A 70 13.95 19.68 7.75
N TYR A 71 14.44 18.44 7.62
CA TYR A 71 15.76 18.13 7.08
C TYR A 71 15.67 17.40 5.75
N THR A 72 15.86 18.14 4.67
CA THR A 72 15.83 17.58 3.33
C THR A 72 16.90 18.19 2.45
N THR A 73 17.23 17.53 1.35
CA THR A 73 18.02 18.12 0.27
C THR A 73 17.10 18.94 -0.67
N GLN A 74 17.32 18.89 -1.99
CA GLN A 74 16.41 19.51 -2.95
C GLN A 74 15.03 18.81 -2.97
N ILE A 75 14.98 17.51 -2.67
CA ILE A 75 13.75 16.71 -2.64
C ILE A 75 13.38 16.33 -1.21
N GLU A 76 12.12 15.97 -0.98
CA GLU A 76 11.75 15.13 0.17
C GLU A 76 12.38 13.74 -0.06
N PRO A 77 12.97 13.09 0.97
CA PRO A 77 13.77 11.88 0.79
C PRO A 77 12.97 10.63 0.41
N HIS A 78 11.64 10.66 0.42
CA HIS A 78 10.75 9.58 0.00
C HIS A 78 10.74 8.34 0.90
N ASP A 79 11.31 8.42 2.10
CA ASP A 79 11.32 7.32 3.07
C ASP A 79 9.89 6.92 3.47
N TYR A 80 9.03 7.90 3.75
CA TYR A 80 7.64 7.62 4.13
C TYR A 80 6.84 6.96 3.00
N ILE A 81 7.18 7.24 1.74
CA ILE A 81 6.56 6.57 0.58
C ILE A 81 6.95 5.09 0.57
N ALA A 82 8.22 4.79 0.87
CA ALA A 82 8.68 3.41 1.00
C ALA A 82 7.97 2.70 2.17
N GLU A 83 7.82 3.35 3.32
CA GLU A 83 7.08 2.83 4.47
C GLU A 83 5.63 2.50 4.13
N LEU A 84 4.93 3.42 3.44
CA LEU A 84 3.57 3.23 2.98
C LEU A 84 3.47 2.04 2.01
N PHE A 85 4.33 1.99 1.00
CA PHE A 85 4.33 0.93 -0.01
C PHE A 85 4.67 -0.44 0.58
N TYR A 86 5.61 -0.53 1.51
CA TYR A 86 5.88 -1.78 2.21
C TYR A 86 4.70 -2.21 3.10
N ALA A 87 4.00 -1.27 3.76
CA ALA A 87 2.81 -1.60 4.55
C ALA A 87 1.66 -2.13 3.67
N MET A 88 1.40 -1.49 2.54
CA MET A 88 0.41 -1.97 1.56
C MET A 88 0.81 -3.32 0.96
N ALA A 89 2.08 -3.54 0.62
CA ALA A 89 2.53 -4.81 0.07
C ALA A 89 2.36 -5.98 1.04
N ARG A 90 2.50 -5.74 2.35
CA ARG A 90 2.20 -6.74 3.40
C ARG A 90 0.71 -7.04 3.47
N PHE A 91 -0.16 -6.03 3.36
CA PHE A 91 -1.61 -6.23 3.29
C PHE A 91 -1.98 -7.09 2.06
N ASN A 92 -1.47 -6.72 0.89
CA ASN A 92 -1.69 -7.46 -0.36
C ASN A 92 -1.22 -8.91 -0.28
N THR A 93 -0.08 -9.17 0.36
CA THR A 93 0.43 -10.54 0.55
C THR A 93 -0.54 -11.40 1.37
N ILE A 94 -1.19 -10.83 2.38
CA ILE A 94 -2.23 -11.53 3.15
C ILE A 94 -3.47 -11.78 2.29
N LEU A 95 -3.80 -10.85 1.39
CA LEU A 95 -4.95 -11.01 0.51
C LEU A 95 -4.70 -12.05 -0.60
N ILE A 96 -3.48 -12.12 -1.15
CA ILE A 96 -3.06 -13.20 -2.07
C ILE A 96 -3.19 -14.58 -1.40
N ASP A 97 -2.75 -14.69 -0.15
CA ASP A 97 -2.88 -15.92 0.65
C ASP A 97 -4.36 -16.32 0.80
N PHE A 98 -5.23 -15.34 1.06
CA PHE A 98 -6.68 -15.56 1.10
C PHE A 98 -7.28 -15.96 -0.24
N ASP A 99 -6.92 -15.28 -1.34
CA ASP A 99 -7.42 -15.60 -2.69
C ASP A 99 -7.10 -17.06 -3.05
N ARG A 100 -5.88 -17.51 -2.73
CA ARG A 100 -5.43 -18.89 -2.96
C ARG A 100 -6.16 -19.91 -2.10
N ASP A 101 -6.37 -19.60 -0.82
CA ASP A 101 -7.11 -20.48 0.08
C ASP A 101 -8.58 -20.62 -0.37
N VAL A 102 -9.23 -19.52 -0.74
CA VAL A 102 -10.61 -19.55 -1.23
C VAL A 102 -10.72 -20.26 -2.57
N TRP A 103 -9.78 -20.03 -3.49
CA TRP A 103 -9.67 -20.80 -4.73
C TRP A 103 -9.60 -22.31 -4.43
N GLY A 104 -8.77 -22.70 -3.46
CA GLY A 104 -8.66 -24.08 -2.99
C GLY A 104 -9.96 -24.63 -2.40
N TYR A 105 -10.64 -23.85 -1.54
CA TYR A 105 -11.92 -24.25 -0.96
C TYR A 105 -13.03 -24.42 -2.01
N ILE A 106 -13.05 -23.58 -3.05
CA ILE A 106 -13.97 -23.72 -4.18
C ILE A 106 -13.65 -24.98 -4.98
N SER A 107 -12.36 -25.25 -5.26
CA SER A 107 -11.89 -26.45 -5.95
C SER A 107 -12.28 -27.75 -5.20
N LEU A 108 -12.22 -27.73 -3.87
CA LEU A 108 -12.63 -28.84 -3.01
C LEU A 108 -14.16 -28.92 -2.78
N GLY A 109 -14.94 -27.98 -3.33
CA GLY A 109 -16.39 -27.95 -3.19
C GLY A 109 -16.89 -27.56 -1.79
N HIS A 110 -16.03 -26.98 -0.93
CA HIS A 110 -16.45 -26.41 0.35
C HIS A 110 -17.34 -25.17 0.16
N PHE A 111 -17.16 -24.46 -0.95
CA PHE A 111 -18.00 -23.34 -1.37
C PHE A 111 -18.60 -23.57 -2.74
N LYS A 112 -19.82 -23.06 -2.93
CA LYS A 112 -20.44 -22.88 -4.24
C LYS A 112 -20.47 -21.40 -4.58
N GLN A 113 -20.40 -21.11 -5.88
CA GLN A 113 -20.43 -19.75 -6.40
C GLN A 113 -21.84 -19.44 -6.91
N ARG A 114 -22.34 -18.25 -6.57
CA ARG A 114 -23.60 -17.75 -7.11
C ARG A 114 -23.37 -17.35 -8.56
N THR A 115 -24.21 -17.84 -9.46
CA THR A 115 -24.18 -17.46 -10.88
C THR A 115 -25.23 -16.40 -11.18
N VAL A 116 -24.94 -15.50 -12.12
CA VAL A 116 -25.93 -14.57 -12.69
C VAL A 116 -26.39 -15.10 -14.05
N ALA A 117 -27.69 -15.00 -14.33
CA ALA A 117 -28.23 -15.46 -15.60
C ALA A 117 -27.60 -14.69 -16.77
N GLY A 118 -27.08 -15.43 -17.76
CA GLY A 118 -26.40 -14.88 -18.93
C GLY A 118 -24.87 -14.86 -18.84
N GLU A 119 -24.27 -15.11 -17.67
CA GLU A 119 -22.83 -15.26 -17.55
C GLU A 119 -22.35 -16.58 -18.16
N ILE A 120 -21.24 -16.50 -18.90
CA ILE A 120 -20.59 -17.65 -19.53
C ILE A 120 -19.34 -17.98 -18.72
N GLY A 121 -19.39 -19.08 -17.96
CA GLY A 121 -18.22 -19.51 -17.17
C GLY A 121 -17.10 -20.14 -18.02
N SER A 122 -17.43 -20.70 -19.18
CA SER A 122 -16.45 -21.17 -20.18
C SER A 122 -17.07 -21.19 -21.58
N SER A 123 -16.29 -20.82 -22.59
CA SER A 123 -16.71 -20.82 -24.00
C SER A 123 -16.98 -22.22 -24.56
N THR A 124 -16.43 -23.26 -23.95
CA THR A 124 -16.53 -24.65 -24.44
C THR A 124 -17.13 -25.62 -23.42
N MET A 125 -17.23 -25.22 -22.15
CA MET A 125 -17.75 -26.05 -21.06
C MET A 125 -18.96 -25.37 -20.39
N PRO A 126 -20.20 -25.66 -20.81
CA PRO A 126 -21.39 -24.94 -20.33
C PRO A 126 -21.72 -25.15 -18.85
N HIS A 127 -21.12 -26.15 -18.20
CA HIS A 127 -21.30 -26.46 -16.77
C HIS A 127 -20.27 -25.78 -15.86
N LYS A 128 -19.27 -25.09 -16.42
CA LYS A 128 -18.16 -24.51 -15.66
C LYS A 128 -18.59 -23.22 -14.96
N VAL A 129 -18.21 -23.11 -13.68
CA VAL A 129 -18.25 -21.88 -12.90
C VAL A 129 -16.88 -21.73 -12.24
N ASN A 130 -16.14 -20.70 -12.60
CA ASN A 130 -14.74 -20.50 -12.19
C ASN A 130 -14.64 -19.37 -11.15
N PRO A 131 -13.72 -19.48 -10.17
CA PRO A 131 -13.44 -18.42 -9.20
C PRO A 131 -12.62 -17.25 -9.80
N ILE A 132 -13.09 -16.70 -10.92
CA ILE A 132 -12.35 -15.72 -11.74
C ILE A 132 -12.04 -14.42 -10.99
N ASP A 133 -12.87 -14.03 -10.04
CA ASP A 133 -12.66 -12.82 -9.26
C ASP A 133 -11.43 -12.94 -8.34
N PHE A 134 -11.27 -14.10 -7.70
CA PHE A 134 -10.10 -14.40 -6.86
C PHE A 134 -8.83 -14.55 -7.71
N GLU A 135 -8.93 -15.19 -8.88
CA GLU A 135 -7.81 -15.32 -9.82
C GLU A 135 -7.36 -13.95 -10.36
N ASN A 136 -8.30 -13.06 -10.66
CA ASN A 136 -8.02 -11.70 -11.09
C ASN A 136 -7.38 -10.86 -9.97
N SER A 137 -7.91 -10.97 -8.75
CA SER A 137 -7.36 -10.26 -7.59
C SER A 137 -5.92 -10.69 -7.32
N GLU A 138 -5.66 -12.01 -7.25
CA GLU A 138 -4.34 -12.57 -7.02
C GLU A 138 -3.31 -12.02 -8.01
N GLY A 139 -3.65 -12.05 -9.31
CA GLY A 139 -2.77 -11.56 -10.37
C GLY A 139 -2.43 -10.07 -10.23
N ASN A 140 -3.44 -9.24 -9.96
CA ASN A 140 -3.24 -7.80 -9.81
C ASN A 140 -2.49 -7.43 -8.52
N LEU A 141 -2.71 -8.15 -7.42
CA LEU A 141 -1.97 -7.95 -6.17
C LEU A 141 -0.48 -8.28 -6.36
N GLY A 142 -0.16 -9.32 -7.15
CA GLY A 142 1.21 -9.64 -7.53
C GLY A 142 1.88 -8.50 -8.32
N LEU A 143 1.19 -7.94 -9.31
CA LEU A 143 1.67 -6.78 -10.08
C LEU A 143 1.85 -5.53 -9.20
N ALA A 144 0.87 -5.24 -8.34
CA ALA A 144 0.92 -4.11 -7.42
C ALA A 144 2.14 -4.19 -6.50
N ASN A 145 2.39 -5.37 -5.91
CA ASN A 145 3.54 -5.58 -5.03
C ASN A 145 4.89 -5.39 -5.75
N ALA A 146 5.01 -5.84 -7.00
CA ALA A 146 6.21 -5.64 -7.78
C ALA A 146 6.52 -4.14 -8.00
N VAL A 147 5.50 -3.35 -8.33
CA VAL A 147 5.64 -1.89 -8.50
C VAL A 147 5.95 -1.21 -7.17
N PHE A 148 5.22 -1.54 -6.10
CA PHE A 148 5.45 -0.97 -4.76
C PHE A 148 6.87 -1.22 -4.26
N GLN A 149 7.38 -2.45 -4.37
CA GLN A 149 8.74 -2.77 -3.94
C GLN A 149 9.81 -2.05 -4.77
N HIS A 150 9.60 -1.93 -6.08
CA HIS A 150 10.53 -1.17 -6.93
C HIS A 150 10.58 0.31 -6.52
N LEU A 151 9.42 0.95 -6.35
CA LEU A 151 9.37 2.35 -5.96
C LEU A 151 9.95 2.57 -4.55
N ALA A 152 9.59 1.71 -3.59
CA ALA A 152 10.09 1.79 -2.22
C ALA A 152 11.62 1.65 -2.12
N SER A 153 12.24 0.84 -2.97
CA SER A 153 13.70 0.67 -3.00
C SER A 153 14.43 1.71 -3.84
N LYS A 154 13.77 2.31 -4.85
CA LYS A 154 14.41 3.22 -5.81
C LYS A 154 14.25 4.69 -5.46
N LEU A 155 13.12 5.10 -4.88
CA LEU A 155 12.83 6.52 -4.61
C LEU A 155 13.81 7.15 -3.60
N PRO A 156 14.17 6.49 -2.47
CA PRO A 156 15.01 7.10 -1.44
C PRO A 156 16.50 7.19 -1.75
N ILE A 157 16.94 6.83 -2.96
CA ILE A 157 18.35 6.79 -3.35
C ILE A 157 18.61 7.82 -4.48
N PRO A 158 18.70 9.12 -4.14
CA PRO A 158 19.12 10.16 -5.07
C PRO A 158 20.64 10.20 -5.28
N ARG A 159 21.11 10.91 -6.32
CA ARG A 159 22.55 11.26 -6.45
C ARG A 159 22.77 12.63 -5.85
N TRP A 160 23.69 12.74 -4.88
CA TRP A 160 23.97 14.01 -4.21
C TRP A 160 22.68 14.66 -3.67
N GLN A 161 22.34 15.88 -4.09
CA GLN A 161 21.19 16.61 -3.57
C GLN A 161 19.82 16.14 -4.12
N ARG A 162 19.74 15.25 -5.13
CA ARG A 162 18.47 14.65 -5.65
C ARG A 162 18.64 13.60 -6.75
#